data_AF-A0A832M225-F1
#
_entry.id   AF-A0A832M225-F1
#
_cell.length_a   1.000
_cell.length_b   1.000
_cell.length_c   1.000
_cell.angle_alpha   90.00
_cell.angle_beta   90.00
_cell.angle_gamma   90.00
#
_symmetry.space_group_name_H-M   'P 1'
#
loop_
_entity.id
_entity.type
_entity.pdbx_description
1 polymer ?
#
loop_
_entity_poly.entity_id
_entity_poly.type
_entity_poly.pdbx_seq_one_letter_code
_entity_poly.pdbx_strand_id
1 'polypeptide(L)'
;MTNGTQAKEEALKRKVTWMHIVTFAFATAISYVLAAVSSLIFPVLGAPGVSALYIAAAIYVPLGIWMGMWGCLAGYISCFFLGLYPSGYSLVQSFVWSWADFIEALVPALIYKGLKAELDFTVKRPRAAKLLPLFISTGCILLLLGVVIQVLWGATFGEPFTTIYVALVYIGTALAAAGIILGLLAGNPRTWVAQILSVISASFCSGIWGAGTLTTFNFPPPLPAELFWPVFVGWVVGDLIVLSVISTALLMALTPVFKRTGLLVKGWWA
;
A
#
# COMPACT_ATOMS: atom_id res chain seq x y z
N MET A 1 20.67 -7.91 43.50
CA MET A 1 20.76 -6.44 43.30
C MET A 1 21.53 -6.21 42.01
N THR A 2 20.80 -6.23 40.88
CA THR A 2 20.43 -5.02 40.11
C THR A 2 21.61 -4.39 39.35
N ASN A 3 22.28 -5.15 38.47
CA ASN A 3 23.23 -4.57 37.51
C ASN A 3 23.48 -5.39 36.21
N GLY A 4 22.96 -6.62 36.08
CA GLY A 4 23.33 -7.52 34.97
C GLY A 4 22.34 -7.61 33.80
N THR A 5 21.05 -7.30 34.00
CA THR A 5 20.00 -7.75 33.07
C THR A 5 19.30 -6.62 32.33
N GLN A 6 19.24 -5.41 32.90
CA GLN A 6 18.63 -4.24 32.26
C GLN A 6 19.55 -3.55 31.23
N ALA A 7 20.87 -3.74 31.31
CA ALA A 7 21.83 -3.08 30.41
C ALA A 7 22.04 -3.80 29.06
N LYS A 8 21.61 -5.06 28.93
CA LYS A 8 21.63 -5.80 27.65
C LYS A 8 20.33 -5.67 26.85
N GLU A 9 19.35 -5.00 27.46
CA GLU A 9 18.02 -4.70 26.93
C GLU A 9 17.99 -3.38 26.13
N GLU A 10 19.14 -2.71 25.98
CA GLU A 10 19.38 -1.89 24.80
C GLU A 10 19.41 -2.80 23.58
N ALA A 11 18.22 -2.98 23.01
CA ALA A 11 18.03 -3.34 21.63
C ALA A 11 19.10 -2.62 20.80
N LEU A 12 20.09 -3.38 20.33
CA LEU A 12 21.13 -2.91 19.44
C LEU A 12 20.40 -2.21 18.28
N LYS A 13 20.33 -0.87 18.29
CA LYS A 13 19.87 -0.08 17.14
C LYS A 13 20.75 -0.54 16.00
N ARG A 14 20.17 -1.29 15.06
CA ARG A 14 20.92 -1.93 14.00
C ARG A 14 21.34 -0.80 13.08
N LYS A 15 22.60 -0.39 13.14
CA LYS A 15 23.13 0.68 12.28
C LYS A 15 22.59 0.57 10.85
N VAL A 16 22.12 1.70 10.31
CA VAL A 16 21.69 1.81 8.91
C VAL A 16 22.74 1.16 8.00
N THR A 17 22.31 0.20 7.19
CA THR A 17 23.17 -0.50 6.25
C THR A 17 22.89 -0.08 4.82
N TRP A 18 23.81 -0.38 3.90
CA TRP A 18 23.61 -0.20 2.46
C TRP A 18 22.33 -0.86 1.95
N MET A 19 21.94 -2.01 2.50
CA MET A 19 20.70 -2.66 2.09
C MET A 19 19.47 -1.81 2.41
N HIS A 20 19.44 -1.08 3.53
CA HIS A 20 18.32 -0.18 3.85
C HIS A 20 18.21 0.95 2.82
N ILE A 21 19.35 1.57 2.50
CA ILE A 21 19.43 2.69 1.54
C ILE A 21 19.03 2.21 0.13
N VAL A 22 19.56 1.07 -0.31
CA VAL A 22 19.27 0.51 -1.64
C VAL A 22 17.82 0.07 -1.75
N THR A 23 17.28 -0.63 -0.75
CA THR A 23 15.87 -1.04 -0.75
C THR A 23 14.94 0.18 -0.75
N PHE A 24 15.26 1.21 0.05
CA PHE A 24 14.54 2.47 0.06
C PHE A 24 14.55 3.18 -1.31
N ALA A 25 15.73 3.36 -1.89
CA ALA A 25 15.88 4.04 -3.18
C ALA A 25 15.14 3.29 -4.30
N PHE A 26 15.27 1.96 -4.34
CA PHE A 26 14.61 1.13 -5.33
C PHE A 26 13.09 1.13 -5.17
N ALA A 27 12.59 1.03 -3.93
CA ALA A 27 11.16 1.09 -3.66
C ALA A 27 10.57 2.46 -4.01
N THR A 28 11.30 3.55 -3.75
CA THR A 28 10.90 4.91 -4.14
C THR A 28 10.79 5.03 -5.66
N ALA A 29 11.82 4.57 -6.39
CA ALA A 29 11.84 4.63 -7.84
C ALA A 29 10.72 3.80 -8.48
N ILE A 30 10.51 2.56 -8.02
CA ILE A 30 9.41 1.71 -8.49
C ILE A 30 8.06 2.33 -8.15
N SER A 31 7.87 2.82 -6.93
CA SER A 31 6.60 3.42 -6.51
C SER A 31 6.27 4.63 -7.38
N TYR A 32 7.25 5.46 -7.72
CA TYR A 32 7.06 6.58 -8.65
C TYR A 32 6.62 6.11 -10.04
N VAL A 33 7.31 5.13 -10.62
CA VAL A 33 6.95 4.60 -11.95
C VAL A 33 5.55 4.00 -11.94
N LEU A 34 5.24 3.18 -10.94
CA LEU A 34 3.92 2.56 -10.80
C LEU A 34 2.83 3.61 -10.56
N ALA A 35 3.13 4.66 -9.79
CA ALA A 35 2.20 5.76 -9.54
C ALA A 35 1.89 6.51 -10.84
N ALA A 36 2.93 6.88 -11.61
CA ALA A 36 2.77 7.56 -12.88
C ALA A 36 1.94 6.71 -13.85
N VAL A 37 2.29 5.44 -14.03
CA VAL A 37 1.53 4.51 -14.88
C VAL A 37 0.09 4.35 -14.39
N SER A 38 -0.13 4.18 -13.09
CA SER A 38 -1.46 4.02 -12.51
C SER A 38 -2.33 5.25 -12.78
N SER A 39 -1.81 6.45 -12.54
CA SER A 39 -2.53 7.72 -12.74
C SER A 39 -2.91 7.99 -14.21
N LEU A 40 -2.15 7.43 -15.16
CA LEU A 40 -2.42 7.56 -16.59
C LEU A 40 -3.47 6.55 -17.07
N ILE A 41 -3.49 5.35 -16.49
CA ILE A 41 -4.34 4.23 -16.94
C ILE A 41 -5.68 4.20 -16.22
N PHE A 42 -5.69 4.57 -14.94
CA PHE A 42 -6.88 4.56 -14.09
C PHE A 42 -7.18 5.95 -13.53
N PRO A 43 -7.29 6.99 -14.37
CA PRO A 43 -7.43 8.36 -13.89
C PRO A 43 -8.75 8.53 -13.13
N VAL A 44 -8.70 9.25 -12.01
CA VAL A 44 -9.92 9.82 -11.41
C VAL A 44 -10.27 11.09 -12.17
N LEU A 45 -11.47 11.13 -12.73
CA LEU A 45 -11.93 12.26 -13.54
C LEU A 45 -11.85 13.57 -12.75
N GLY A 46 -11.20 14.56 -13.34
CA GLY A 46 -11.06 15.90 -12.75
C GLY A 46 -9.94 16.04 -11.71
N ALA A 47 -9.16 14.99 -11.41
CA ALA A 47 -8.06 15.06 -10.46
C ALA A 47 -6.76 14.50 -11.07
N PRO A 48 -5.95 15.33 -11.74
CA PRO A 48 -4.69 14.90 -12.37
C PRO A 48 -3.76 14.22 -11.36
N GLY A 49 -3.18 13.08 -11.69
CA GLY A 49 -2.30 12.33 -10.78
C GLY A 49 -3.00 11.41 -9.78
N VAL A 50 -4.31 11.55 -9.59
CA VAL A 50 -5.08 10.62 -8.74
C VAL A 50 -5.49 9.39 -9.55
N SER A 51 -5.22 8.22 -8.99
CA SER A 51 -5.56 6.93 -9.61
C SER A 51 -6.69 6.23 -8.85
N ALA A 52 -7.67 5.70 -9.58
CA ALA A 52 -8.70 4.82 -9.03
C ALA A 52 -8.17 3.42 -8.69
N LEU A 53 -6.99 3.03 -9.20
CA LEU A 53 -6.24 1.84 -8.77
C LEU A 53 -4.78 2.24 -8.60
N TYR A 54 -4.39 2.63 -7.40
CA TYR A 54 -3.06 3.17 -7.15
C TYR A 54 -2.04 2.06 -6.79
N ILE A 55 -1.50 1.39 -7.81
CA ILE A 55 -0.64 0.20 -7.64
C ILE A 55 0.63 0.48 -6.83
N ALA A 56 1.11 1.74 -6.79
CA ALA A 56 2.27 2.15 -6.02
C ALA A 56 2.13 1.86 -4.52
N ALA A 57 0.92 2.01 -3.96
CA ALA A 57 0.63 1.72 -2.55
C ALA A 57 1.00 0.29 -2.14
N ALA A 58 0.90 -0.67 -3.07
CA ALA A 58 1.31 -2.04 -2.81
C ALA A 58 2.81 -2.21 -2.52
N ILE A 59 3.65 -1.24 -2.86
CA ILE A 59 5.09 -1.30 -2.64
C ILE A 59 5.48 -0.62 -1.33
N TYR A 60 5.16 0.67 -1.22
CA TYR A 60 5.66 1.48 -0.11
C TYR A 60 4.88 1.22 1.20
N VAL A 61 3.62 0.75 1.16
CA VAL A 61 2.85 0.42 2.37
C VAL A 61 3.40 -0.83 3.09
N PRO A 62 3.61 -1.99 2.43
CA PRO A 62 4.34 -3.10 3.05
C PRO A 62 5.72 -2.70 3.54
N LEU A 63 6.42 -1.83 2.79
CA LEU A 63 7.72 -1.32 3.21
C LEU A 63 7.61 -0.48 4.49
N GLY A 64 6.53 0.27 4.69
CA GLY A 64 6.25 0.98 5.94
C GLY A 64 6.10 0.02 7.12
N ILE A 65 5.40 -1.10 6.91
CA ILE A 65 5.25 -2.15 7.92
C ILE A 65 6.60 -2.84 8.22
N TRP A 66 7.41 -3.12 7.20
CA TRP A 66 8.69 -3.81 7.36
C TRP A 66 9.81 -2.90 7.90
N MET A 67 9.92 -1.69 7.39
CA MET A 67 11.07 -0.80 7.59
C MET A 67 10.72 0.52 8.27
N GLY A 68 9.46 0.73 8.68
CA GLY A 68 9.04 1.94 9.39
C GLY A 68 9.12 3.19 8.50
N MET A 69 9.85 4.19 8.95
CA MET A 69 9.91 5.50 8.28
C MET A 69 10.56 5.44 6.89
N TRP A 70 11.40 4.43 6.62
CA TRP A 70 11.92 4.21 5.26
C TRP A 70 10.79 3.99 4.24
N GLY A 71 9.78 3.17 4.57
CA GLY A 71 8.64 2.96 3.68
C GLY A 71 7.73 4.18 3.58
N CYS A 72 7.52 4.89 4.70
CA CYS A 72 6.72 6.11 4.72
C CYS A 72 7.33 7.20 3.83
N LEU A 73 8.65 7.40 3.93
CA LEU A 73 9.38 8.33 3.07
C LEU A 73 9.44 7.85 1.62
N ALA A 74 9.46 6.54 1.36
CA ALA A 74 9.46 6.03 0.00
C ALA A 74 8.16 6.44 -0.71
N GLY A 75 7.01 6.26 -0.05
CA GLY A 75 5.71 6.73 -0.54
C GLY A 75 5.67 8.24 -0.72
N TYR A 76 6.11 8.99 0.29
CA TYR A 76 6.17 10.46 0.23
C TYR A 76 6.98 10.96 -0.96
N ILE A 77 8.22 10.51 -1.12
CA ILE A 77 9.12 11.00 -2.15
C ILE A 77 8.63 10.56 -3.54
N SER A 78 8.11 9.34 -3.68
CA SER A 78 7.53 8.92 -4.96
C SER A 78 6.30 9.75 -5.34
N CYS A 79 5.42 10.03 -4.38
CA CYS A 79 4.23 10.85 -4.60
C CYS A 79 4.59 12.32 -4.86
N PHE A 80 5.63 12.83 -4.21
CA PHE A 80 6.16 14.17 -4.47
C PHE A 80 6.61 14.30 -5.93
N PHE A 81 7.35 13.32 -6.46
CA PHE A 81 7.74 13.36 -7.86
C PHE A 81 6.58 13.14 -8.81
N LEU A 82 5.63 12.25 -8.47
CA LEU A 82 4.38 12.08 -9.22
C LEU A 82 3.63 13.41 -9.39
N GLY A 83 3.45 14.13 -8.27
CA GLY A 83 2.76 15.42 -8.26
C GLY A 83 3.43 16.42 -9.19
N LEU A 84 4.76 16.47 -9.24
CA LEU A 84 5.48 17.33 -10.20
C LEU A 84 5.31 16.84 -11.63
N TYR A 85 5.52 15.54 -11.87
CA TYR A 85 5.38 14.92 -13.17
C TYR A 85 4.85 13.48 -13.04
N PRO A 86 3.80 13.09 -13.78
CA PRO A 86 3.18 13.85 -14.87
C PRO A 86 2.05 14.80 -14.43
N SER A 87 1.76 14.94 -13.13
CA SER A 87 0.55 15.62 -12.65
C SER A 87 0.58 17.16 -12.77
N GLY A 88 1.77 17.76 -12.90
CA GLY A 88 1.92 19.19 -13.17
C GLY A 88 1.65 20.10 -11.98
N TYR A 89 1.70 19.58 -10.75
CA TYR A 89 1.55 20.35 -9.53
C TYR A 89 2.77 21.25 -9.27
N SER A 90 2.53 22.36 -8.58
CA SER A 90 3.62 23.18 -8.06
C SER A 90 4.43 22.43 -6.99
N LEU A 91 5.66 22.88 -6.71
CA LEU A 91 6.50 22.32 -5.64
C LEU A 91 5.78 22.32 -4.29
N VAL A 92 5.07 23.40 -3.97
CA VAL A 92 4.34 23.54 -2.69
C VAL A 92 3.15 22.60 -2.65
N GLN A 93 2.37 22.53 -3.73
CA GLN A 93 1.22 21.63 -3.79
C GLN A 93 1.68 20.17 -3.68
N SER A 94 2.71 19.77 -4.43
CA SER A 94 3.23 18.41 -4.36
C SER A 94 3.78 18.07 -2.98
N PHE A 95 4.48 19.02 -2.34
CA PHE A 95 4.96 18.87 -0.97
C PHE A 95 3.83 18.60 0.03
N VAL A 96 2.70 19.31 -0.09
CA VAL A 96 1.55 19.11 0.81
C VAL A 96 0.78 17.83 0.46
N TRP A 97 0.53 17.58 -0.83
CA TRP A 97 -0.27 16.46 -1.29
C TRP A 97 0.39 15.10 -1.02
N SER A 98 1.71 15.01 -1.20
CA SER A 98 2.50 13.77 -1.01
C SER A 98 2.48 13.20 0.42
N TRP A 99 2.01 13.97 1.40
CA TRP A 99 1.70 13.44 2.72
C TRP A 99 0.57 12.39 2.70
N ALA A 100 -0.25 12.32 1.65
CA ALA A 100 -1.25 11.25 1.48
C ALA A 100 -0.57 9.86 1.52
N ASP A 101 0.40 9.61 0.63
CA ASP A 101 1.15 8.34 0.57
C ASP A 101 2.00 8.10 1.83
N PHE A 102 2.53 9.16 2.43
CA PHE A 102 3.23 9.05 3.72
C PHE A 102 2.29 8.51 4.81
N ILE A 103 1.10 9.09 4.94
CA ILE A 103 0.06 8.68 5.89
C ILE A 103 -0.39 7.25 5.59
N GLU A 104 -0.56 6.91 4.31
CA GLU A 104 -0.99 5.59 3.87
C GLU A 104 -0.02 4.48 4.31
N ALA A 105 1.30 4.74 4.32
CA ALA A 105 2.28 3.80 4.87
C ALA A 105 2.46 3.91 6.39
N LEU A 106 2.32 5.11 6.95
CA LEU A 106 2.50 5.35 8.38
C LEU A 106 1.42 4.66 9.20
N VAL A 107 0.15 4.75 8.77
CA VAL A 107 -0.99 4.22 9.52
C VAL A 107 -0.86 2.70 9.74
N PRO A 108 -0.59 1.87 8.72
CA PRO A 108 -0.29 0.46 8.90
C PRO A 108 0.91 0.19 9.80
N ALA A 109 2.00 0.95 9.65
CA ALA A 109 3.17 0.81 10.50
C ALA A 109 2.83 1.07 11.99
N LEU A 110 2.02 2.10 12.26
CA LEU A 110 1.50 2.42 13.60
C LEU A 110 0.61 1.30 14.13
N ILE A 111 -0.30 0.76 13.31
CA ILE A 111 -1.21 -0.31 13.70
C ILE A 111 -0.44 -1.59 14.07
N TYR A 112 0.48 -2.03 13.23
CA TYR A 112 1.30 -3.22 13.50
C TYR A 112 2.14 -3.07 14.77
N LYS A 113 2.77 -1.90 14.96
CA LYS A 113 3.58 -1.62 16.16
C LYS A 113 2.70 -1.47 17.41
N GLY A 114 1.60 -0.74 17.31
CA GLY A 114 0.66 -0.48 18.41
C GLY A 114 -0.03 -1.73 18.92
N LEU A 115 -0.48 -2.60 18.01
CA LEU A 115 -1.04 -3.91 18.36
C LEU A 115 0.02 -4.93 18.76
N LYS A 116 1.31 -4.62 18.59
CA LYS A 116 2.42 -5.58 18.70
C LYS A 116 2.12 -6.84 17.88
N ALA A 117 1.60 -6.63 16.67
CA ALA A 117 1.24 -7.69 15.75
C ALA A 117 2.52 -8.31 15.19
N GLU A 118 2.63 -9.63 15.30
CA GLU A 118 3.73 -10.35 14.68
C GLU A 118 3.48 -10.41 13.17
N LEU A 119 4.52 -10.24 12.36
CA LEU A 119 4.42 -10.47 10.91
C LEU A 119 4.44 -11.97 10.63
N ASP A 120 3.45 -12.69 11.14
CA ASP A 120 3.25 -14.11 10.96
C ASP A 120 1.89 -14.37 10.32
N PHE A 121 1.94 -14.69 9.03
CA PHE A 121 0.77 -15.01 8.21
C PHE A 121 0.57 -16.53 8.06
N THR A 122 1.26 -17.34 8.87
CA THR A 122 1.09 -18.79 8.83
C THR A 122 -0.28 -19.22 9.38
N VAL A 123 -0.78 -20.34 8.86
CA VAL A 123 -2.06 -20.93 9.26
C VAL A 123 -1.80 -22.33 9.79
N LYS A 124 -2.36 -22.63 10.98
CA LYS A 124 -2.10 -23.90 11.68
C LYS A 124 -2.97 -25.06 11.16
N ARG A 125 -4.15 -24.77 10.62
CA ARG A 125 -5.09 -25.80 10.14
C ARG A 125 -4.69 -26.29 8.74
N PRO A 126 -4.44 -27.60 8.52
CA PRO A 126 -3.87 -28.11 7.26
C PRO A 126 -4.65 -27.76 5.99
N ARG A 127 -5.99 -27.81 6.03
CA ARG A 127 -6.84 -27.43 4.88
C ARG A 127 -6.78 -25.92 4.60
N ALA A 128 -6.90 -25.10 5.65
CA ALA A 128 -6.84 -23.65 5.53
C ALA A 128 -5.44 -23.16 5.12
N ALA A 129 -4.37 -23.85 5.54
CA ALA A 129 -3.00 -23.54 5.14
C ALA A 129 -2.75 -23.75 3.64
N LYS A 130 -3.49 -24.66 2.99
CA LYS A 130 -3.44 -24.83 1.53
C LYS A 130 -4.31 -23.80 0.80
N LEU A 131 -5.48 -23.47 1.35
CA LEU A 131 -6.45 -22.55 0.74
C LEU A 131 -6.03 -21.09 0.84
N LEU A 132 -5.38 -20.67 1.93
CA LEU A 132 -5.02 -19.28 2.15
C LEU A 132 -4.07 -18.74 1.05
N PRO A 133 -2.93 -19.39 0.75
CA PRO A 133 -2.06 -18.94 -0.33
C PRO A 133 -2.75 -18.99 -1.68
N LEU A 134 -3.63 -19.98 -1.91
CA LEU A 134 -4.42 -20.07 -3.14
C LEU A 134 -5.32 -18.84 -3.31
N PHE A 135 -6.14 -18.49 -2.32
CA PHE A 135 -7.03 -17.33 -2.40
C PHE A 135 -6.28 -16.01 -2.57
N ILE A 136 -5.24 -15.77 -1.76
CA ILE A 136 -4.48 -14.52 -1.82
C ILE A 136 -3.68 -14.41 -3.13
N SER A 137 -3.00 -15.49 -3.54
CA SER A 137 -2.15 -15.46 -4.74
C SER A 137 -2.98 -15.46 -6.02
N THR A 138 -4.04 -16.27 -6.11
CA THR A 138 -4.96 -16.24 -7.25
C THR A 138 -5.67 -14.89 -7.32
N GLY A 139 -6.11 -14.32 -6.18
CA GLY A 139 -6.70 -12.99 -6.16
C GLY A 139 -5.77 -11.92 -6.74
N CYS A 140 -4.50 -11.94 -6.32
CA CYS A 140 -3.46 -11.07 -6.85
C CYS A 140 -3.19 -11.29 -8.34
N ILE A 141 -3.07 -12.54 -8.78
CA ILE A 141 -2.85 -12.88 -10.20
C ILE A 141 -4.01 -12.38 -11.06
N LEU A 142 -5.27 -12.60 -10.64
CA LEU A 142 -6.44 -12.15 -11.40
C LEU A 142 -6.46 -10.62 -11.51
N LEU A 143 -6.20 -9.90 -10.41
CA LEU A 143 -6.14 -8.44 -10.45
C LEU A 143 -5.04 -7.97 -11.41
N LEU A 144 -3.82 -8.51 -11.31
CA LEU A 144 -2.71 -8.13 -12.20
C LEU A 144 -3.02 -8.46 -13.66
N LEU A 145 -3.63 -9.61 -13.95
CA LEU A 145 -4.09 -9.96 -15.29
C LEU A 145 -5.15 -8.97 -15.79
N GLY A 146 -6.11 -8.61 -14.95
CA GLY A 146 -7.11 -7.59 -15.27
C GLY A 146 -6.44 -6.25 -15.63
N VAL A 147 -5.50 -5.78 -14.81
CA VAL A 147 -4.72 -4.57 -15.07
C VAL A 147 -4.00 -4.67 -16.42
N VAL A 148 -3.29 -5.77 -16.70
CA VAL A 148 -2.60 -5.99 -17.98
C VAL A 148 -3.58 -5.96 -19.15
N ILE A 149 -4.76 -6.57 -19.01
CA ILE A 149 -5.79 -6.55 -20.06
C ILE A 149 -6.28 -5.12 -20.31
N GLN A 150 -6.52 -4.35 -19.26
CA GLN A 150 -6.92 -2.95 -19.37
C GLN A 150 -5.84 -2.12 -20.07
N VAL A 151 -4.57 -2.30 -19.68
CA VAL A 151 -3.44 -1.56 -20.26
C VAL A 151 -3.29 -1.85 -21.75
N LEU A 152 -3.28 -3.12 -22.12
CA LEU A 152 -2.92 -3.54 -23.48
C LEU A 152 -4.09 -3.44 -24.47
N TRP A 153 -5.32 -3.66 -24.00
CA TRP A 153 -6.49 -3.71 -24.88
C TRP A 153 -7.67 -2.85 -24.42
N GLY A 154 -7.99 -2.85 -23.12
CA GLY A 154 -9.18 -2.16 -22.60
C GLY A 154 -9.19 -0.65 -22.86
N ALA A 155 -8.06 0.03 -22.59
CA ALA A 155 -7.94 1.46 -22.78
C ALA A 155 -8.08 1.91 -24.25
N THR A 156 -7.69 1.06 -25.21
CA THR A 156 -7.65 1.38 -26.64
C THR A 156 -8.89 0.90 -27.39
N PHE A 157 -9.33 -0.34 -27.12
CA PHE A 157 -10.38 -1.01 -27.88
C PHE A 157 -11.73 -1.05 -27.15
N GLY A 158 -11.80 -0.72 -25.86
CA GLY A 158 -13.04 -0.73 -25.09
C GLY A 158 -13.57 -2.14 -24.81
N GLU A 159 -14.82 -2.41 -25.17
CA GLU A 159 -15.45 -3.73 -24.97
C GLU A 159 -14.97 -4.78 -25.99
N PRO A 160 -14.85 -6.07 -25.61
CA PRO A 160 -15.22 -6.67 -24.32
C PRO A 160 -14.14 -6.62 -23.23
N PHE A 161 -12.98 -6.02 -23.54
CA PHE A 161 -11.81 -6.05 -22.66
C PHE A 161 -12.03 -5.31 -21.35
N THR A 162 -12.79 -4.21 -21.39
CA THR A 162 -13.16 -3.45 -20.19
C THR A 162 -14.01 -4.32 -19.24
N THR A 163 -15.03 -5.02 -19.74
CA THR A 163 -15.81 -5.97 -18.93
C THR A 163 -14.95 -7.09 -18.33
N ILE A 164 -14.01 -7.66 -19.11
CA ILE A 164 -13.09 -8.70 -18.64
C ILE A 164 -12.20 -8.18 -17.51
N TYR A 165 -11.60 -7.00 -17.68
CA TYR A 165 -10.79 -6.35 -16.65
C TYR A 165 -11.58 -6.17 -15.35
N VAL A 166 -12.78 -5.59 -15.43
CA VAL A 166 -13.63 -5.32 -14.27
C VAL A 166 -13.98 -6.62 -13.53
N ALA A 167 -14.35 -7.67 -14.28
CA ALA A 167 -14.64 -8.98 -13.70
C ALA A 167 -13.43 -9.56 -12.96
N LEU A 168 -12.24 -9.50 -13.56
CA LEU A 168 -11.02 -10.01 -12.95
C LEU A 168 -10.62 -9.25 -11.69
N VAL A 169 -10.76 -7.92 -11.68
CA VAL A 169 -10.51 -7.11 -10.47
C VAL A 169 -11.46 -7.48 -9.34
N TYR A 170 -12.76 -7.56 -9.60
CA TYR A 170 -13.74 -7.87 -8.55
C TYR A 170 -13.64 -9.31 -8.05
N ILE A 171 -13.46 -10.29 -8.94
CA ILE A 171 -13.22 -11.68 -8.54
C ILE A 171 -11.92 -11.77 -7.72
N GLY A 172 -10.85 -11.11 -8.18
CA GLY A 172 -9.58 -11.09 -7.48
C GLY A 172 -9.69 -10.49 -6.07
N THR A 173 -10.43 -9.38 -5.96
CA THR A 173 -10.72 -8.72 -4.68
C THR A 173 -11.54 -9.61 -3.75
N ALA A 174 -12.58 -10.28 -4.27
CA ALA A 174 -13.40 -11.20 -3.49
C ALA A 174 -12.59 -12.39 -2.96
N LEU A 175 -11.69 -12.95 -3.77
CA LEU A 175 -10.78 -14.01 -3.35
C LEU A 175 -9.80 -13.52 -2.28
N ALA A 176 -9.22 -12.33 -2.43
CA ALA A 176 -8.34 -11.77 -1.43
C ALA A 176 -9.07 -11.52 -0.10
N ALA A 177 -10.29 -10.99 -0.13
CA ALA A 177 -11.13 -10.82 1.05
C ALA A 177 -11.43 -12.16 1.74
N ALA A 178 -11.80 -13.20 0.97
CA ALA A 178 -11.99 -14.54 1.52
C ALA A 178 -10.71 -15.10 2.15
N GLY A 179 -9.55 -14.85 1.53
CA GLY A 179 -8.24 -15.18 2.07
C GLY A 179 -7.96 -14.46 3.40
N ILE A 180 -8.19 -13.16 3.47
CA ILE A 180 -8.00 -12.36 4.69
C ILE A 180 -8.91 -12.87 5.82
N ILE A 181 -10.18 -13.14 5.53
CA ILE A 181 -11.14 -13.69 6.50
C ILE A 181 -10.69 -15.08 6.96
N LEU A 182 -10.27 -15.95 6.04
CA LEU A 182 -9.74 -17.27 6.38
C LEU A 182 -8.50 -17.16 7.27
N GLY A 183 -7.62 -16.21 6.96
CA GLY A 183 -6.45 -15.88 7.75
C GLY A 183 -6.83 -15.48 9.18
N LEU A 184 -7.81 -14.59 9.34
CA LEU A 184 -8.34 -14.19 10.64
C LEU A 184 -8.88 -15.37 11.46
N LEU A 185 -9.59 -16.30 10.80
CA LEU A 185 -10.24 -17.43 11.46
C LEU A 185 -9.31 -18.63 11.75
N ALA A 186 -8.22 -18.79 10.99
CA ALA A 186 -7.38 -19.99 11.04
C ALA A 186 -5.88 -19.73 11.28
N GLY A 187 -5.44 -18.47 11.20
CA GLY A 187 -4.07 -18.02 11.45
C GLY A 187 -3.89 -17.30 12.78
N ASN A 188 -2.93 -16.37 12.85
CA ASN A 188 -2.73 -15.50 14.01
C ASN A 188 -3.74 -14.33 13.97
N PRO A 189 -4.75 -14.30 14.86
CA PRO A 189 -5.81 -13.29 14.77
C PRO A 189 -5.28 -11.87 14.94
N ARG A 190 -4.24 -11.65 15.74
CA ARG A 190 -3.67 -10.31 15.94
C ARG A 190 -3.03 -9.77 14.66
N THR A 191 -2.34 -10.62 13.89
CA THR A 191 -1.76 -10.26 12.59
C THR A 191 -2.83 -9.87 11.59
N TRP A 192 -3.90 -10.67 11.50
CA TRP A 192 -4.96 -10.45 10.53
C TRP A 192 -5.89 -9.30 10.91
N VAL A 193 -6.14 -9.07 12.19
CA VAL A 193 -6.80 -7.84 12.68
C VAL A 193 -5.95 -6.63 12.32
N ALA A 194 -4.63 -6.67 12.55
CA ALA A 194 -3.73 -5.59 12.14
C ALA A 194 -3.78 -5.34 10.63
N GLN A 195 -3.81 -6.40 9.82
CA GLN A 195 -3.92 -6.28 8.36
C GLN A 195 -5.24 -5.64 7.94
N ILE A 196 -6.38 -6.08 8.48
CA ILE A 196 -7.70 -5.53 8.16
C ILE A 196 -7.77 -4.05 8.54
N LEU A 197 -7.34 -3.71 9.76
CA LEU A 197 -7.32 -2.32 10.22
C LEU A 197 -6.37 -1.47 9.38
N SER A 198 -5.23 -2.02 8.97
CA SER A 198 -4.26 -1.34 8.11
C SER A 198 -4.87 -1.00 6.77
N VAL A 199 -5.49 -1.97 6.09
CA VAL A 199 -6.14 -1.77 4.79
C VAL A 199 -7.21 -0.67 4.88
N ILE A 200 -8.12 -0.76 5.85
CA ILE A 200 -9.23 0.19 5.96
C ILE A 200 -8.76 1.58 6.38
N SER A 201 -7.90 1.66 7.40
CA SER A 201 -7.51 2.94 8.00
C SER A 201 -6.53 3.70 7.11
N ALA A 202 -5.62 2.99 6.41
CA ALA A 202 -4.70 3.62 5.47
C ALA A 202 -5.49 4.32 4.36
N SER A 203 -6.37 3.59 3.66
CA SER A 203 -7.18 4.13 2.56
C SER A 203 -8.02 5.33 2.99
N PHE A 204 -8.63 5.28 4.18
CA PHE A 204 -9.47 6.37 4.67
C PHE A 204 -8.65 7.60 5.06
N CYS A 205 -7.55 7.43 5.79
CA CYS A 205 -6.71 8.53 6.25
C CYS A 205 -5.94 9.19 5.09
N SER A 206 -5.39 8.40 4.16
CA SER A 206 -4.73 8.91 2.94
C SER A 206 -5.74 9.63 2.05
N GLY A 207 -6.92 9.03 1.83
CA GLY A 207 -7.98 9.59 1.02
C GLY A 207 -8.50 10.93 1.54
N ILE A 208 -8.71 11.07 2.86
CA ILE A 208 -9.12 12.36 3.47
C ILE A 208 -8.07 13.44 3.18
N TRP A 209 -6.79 13.12 3.38
CA TRP A 209 -5.71 14.07 3.16
C TRP A 209 -5.57 14.42 1.67
N GLY A 210 -5.50 13.42 0.80
CA GLY A 210 -5.36 13.57 -0.64
C GLY A 210 -6.52 14.36 -1.25
N ALA A 211 -7.76 13.92 -1.05
CA ALA A 211 -8.94 14.62 -1.57
C ALA A 211 -9.10 16.02 -0.95
N GLY A 212 -8.89 16.15 0.37
CA GLY A 212 -9.01 17.43 1.08
C GLY A 212 -7.98 18.46 0.64
N THR A 213 -6.73 18.05 0.39
CA THR A 213 -5.68 18.97 -0.08
C THR A 213 -5.91 19.46 -1.50
N LEU A 214 -6.46 18.61 -2.37
CA LEU A 214 -6.75 19.01 -3.75
C LEU A 214 -7.96 19.94 -3.87
N THR A 215 -8.94 19.82 -2.98
CA THR A 215 -10.23 20.52 -3.11
C THR A 215 -10.48 21.60 -2.05
N THR A 216 -10.10 21.35 -0.78
CA THR A 216 -10.41 22.22 0.36
C THR A 216 -9.27 23.19 0.66
N PHE A 217 -8.02 22.72 0.69
CA PHE A 217 -6.85 23.61 0.82
C PHE A 217 -6.52 24.33 -0.50
N ASN A 218 -6.86 23.69 -1.62
CA ASN A 218 -7.05 24.32 -2.92
C ASN A 218 -5.81 25.06 -3.47
N PHE A 219 -4.63 24.44 -3.36
CA PHE A 219 -3.40 24.99 -3.93
C PHE A 219 -3.48 25.06 -5.47
N PRO A 220 -2.91 26.07 -6.14
CA PRO A 220 -2.99 26.18 -7.59
C PRO A 220 -2.31 25.01 -8.35
N PRO A 221 -2.97 24.38 -9.35
CA PRO A 221 -4.34 24.68 -9.80
C PRO A 221 -5.41 24.10 -8.85
N PRO A 222 -6.38 24.93 -8.42
CA PRO A 222 -7.42 24.51 -7.49
C PRO A 222 -8.37 23.48 -8.13
N LEU A 223 -8.72 22.39 -7.42
CA LEU A 223 -9.85 21.55 -7.84
C LEU A 223 -11.16 22.07 -7.25
N PRO A 224 -12.27 22.03 -8.02
CA PRO A 224 -13.57 22.39 -7.50
C PRO A 224 -13.96 21.56 -6.26
N ALA A 225 -14.59 22.19 -5.28
CA ALA A 225 -14.92 21.56 -3.99
C ALA A 225 -15.89 20.38 -4.17
N GLU A 226 -16.75 20.41 -5.18
CA GLU A 226 -17.66 19.34 -5.55
C GLU A 226 -16.95 18.04 -5.96
N LEU A 227 -15.67 18.11 -6.35
CA LEU A 227 -14.88 16.92 -6.68
C LEU A 227 -14.36 16.18 -5.44
N PHE A 228 -14.56 16.71 -4.22
CA PHE A 228 -14.09 16.03 -3.01
C PHE A 228 -14.62 14.60 -2.92
N TRP A 229 -15.93 14.39 -3.07
CA TRP A 229 -16.53 13.07 -2.93
C TRP A 229 -16.13 12.08 -4.04
N PRO A 230 -16.18 12.45 -5.34
CA PRO A 230 -15.64 11.61 -6.40
C PRO A 230 -14.18 11.20 -6.19
N VAL A 231 -13.33 12.16 -5.82
CA VAL A 231 -11.89 11.92 -5.58
C VAL A 231 -11.70 11.03 -4.37
N PHE A 232 -12.35 11.35 -3.26
CA PHE A 232 -12.27 10.60 -2.02
C PHE A 232 -12.74 9.15 -2.19
N VAL A 233 -13.90 8.92 -2.81
CA VAL A 233 -14.45 7.57 -3.00
C VAL A 233 -13.58 6.77 -3.96
N GLY A 234 -13.16 7.36 -5.09
CA GLY A 234 -12.29 6.69 -6.06
C GLY A 234 -10.96 6.27 -5.43
N TRP A 235 -10.37 7.16 -4.63
CA TRP A 235 -9.13 6.91 -3.89
C TRP A 235 -9.31 5.78 -2.86
N VAL A 236 -10.28 5.92 -1.96
CA VAL A 236 -10.51 4.93 -0.88
C VAL A 236 -10.80 3.55 -1.46
N VAL A 237 -11.68 3.45 -2.46
CA VAL A 237 -12.02 2.16 -3.08
C VAL A 237 -10.81 1.56 -3.79
N GLY A 238 -10.03 2.39 -4.49
CA GLY A 238 -8.80 1.97 -5.16
C GLY A 238 -7.78 1.39 -4.21
N ASP A 239 -7.48 2.11 -3.14
CA ASP A 239 -6.53 1.67 -2.11
C ASP A 239 -7.04 0.42 -1.40
N LEU A 240 -8.33 0.33 -1.08
CA LEU A 240 -8.90 -0.89 -0.49
C LEU A 240 -8.65 -2.12 -1.36
N ILE A 241 -8.83 -2.00 -2.68
CA ILE A 241 -8.55 -3.08 -3.64
C ILE A 241 -7.05 -3.41 -3.66
N VAL A 242 -6.19 -2.41 -3.86
CA VAL A 242 -4.74 -2.62 -4.00
C VAL A 242 -4.12 -3.17 -2.71
N LEU A 243 -4.51 -2.61 -1.56
CA LEU A 243 -3.98 -3.01 -0.26
C LEU A 243 -4.50 -4.38 0.17
N SER A 244 -5.78 -4.68 -0.04
CA SER A 244 -6.32 -6.01 0.29
C SER A 244 -5.72 -7.10 -0.59
N VAL A 245 -5.50 -6.83 -1.87
CA VAL A 245 -5.07 -7.85 -2.85
C VAL A 245 -3.55 -7.93 -2.96
N ILE A 246 -2.89 -6.88 -3.46
CA ILE A 246 -1.46 -6.93 -3.82
C ILE A 246 -0.59 -6.75 -2.58
N SER A 247 -0.87 -5.74 -1.76
CA SER A 247 -0.09 -5.44 -0.54
C SER A 247 -0.12 -6.63 0.43
N THR A 248 -1.30 -7.21 0.69
CA THR A 248 -1.42 -8.43 1.51
C THR A 248 -0.62 -9.60 0.92
N ALA A 249 -0.70 -9.84 -0.39
CA ALA A 249 0.06 -10.90 -1.03
C ALA A 249 1.58 -10.70 -0.89
N LEU A 250 2.06 -9.47 -1.08
CA LEU A 250 3.47 -9.10 -0.91
C LEU A 250 3.92 -9.25 0.54
N LEU A 251 3.11 -8.80 1.51
CA LEU A 251 3.36 -9.00 2.94
C LEU A 251 3.54 -10.47 3.26
N MET A 252 2.63 -11.33 2.78
CA MET A 252 2.71 -12.77 3.02
C MET A 252 3.94 -13.41 2.37
N ALA A 253 4.22 -13.08 1.11
CA ALA A 253 5.27 -13.72 0.33
C ALA A 253 6.68 -13.25 0.73
N LEU A 254 6.85 -11.95 1.01
CA LEU A 254 8.17 -11.34 1.18
C LEU A 254 8.57 -11.12 2.64
N THR A 255 7.64 -11.16 3.59
CA THR A 255 7.99 -11.05 5.03
C THR A 255 9.10 -12.03 5.45
N PRO A 256 9.11 -13.32 5.05
CA PRO A 256 10.20 -14.22 5.37
C PRO A 256 11.56 -13.75 4.85
N VAL A 257 11.60 -13.09 3.69
CA VAL A 257 12.82 -12.53 3.10
C VAL A 257 13.32 -11.37 3.95
N PHE A 258 12.46 -10.40 4.28
CA PHE A 258 12.81 -9.26 5.14
C PHE A 258 13.29 -9.68 6.54
N LYS A 259 12.71 -10.75 7.10
CA LYS A 259 13.18 -11.35 8.37
C LYS A 259 14.57 -11.95 8.23
N ARG A 260 14.85 -12.70 7.15
CA ARG A 260 16.13 -13.39 6.93
C ARG A 260 17.27 -12.44 6.56
N THR A 261 17.00 -11.39 5.79
CA THR A 261 18.01 -10.39 5.38
C THR A 261 18.27 -9.34 6.48
N GLY A 262 17.46 -9.33 7.53
CA GLY A 262 17.62 -8.41 8.64
C GLY A 262 17.16 -6.98 8.35
N LEU A 263 16.42 -6.77 7.25
CA LEU A 263 15.80 -5.49 6.87
C LEU A 263 14.59 -5.13 7.73
N LEU A 264 14.05 -6.06 8.51
CA LEU A 264 12.91 -5.78 9.38
C LEU A 264 13.30 -4.84 10.54
N VAL A 265 12.70 -3.64 10.57
CA VAL A 265 12.94 -2.59 11.57
C VAL A 265 11.88 -2.65 12.68
N LYS A 266 12.31 -3.00 13.90
CA LYS A 266 11.43 -3.04 15.08
C LYS A 266 10.96 -1.64 15.52
N GLY A 267 11.87 -0.66 15.52
CA GLY A 267 11.59 0.75 15.81
C GLY A 267 11.09 1.52 14.58
N TRP A 268 11.42 2.80 14.49
CA TRP A 268 11.09 3.64 13.33
C TRP A 268 12.21 3.71 12.29
N TRP A 269 13.44 3.56 12.78
CA TRP A 269 14.69 3.55 12.02
C TRP A 269 15.54 2.36 12.49
N ALA A 270 16.48 1.96 11.62
CA ALA A 270 17.44 0.90 11.93
C ALA A 270 18.41 1.38 13.03
#